data_AF-A0A2C9LPL7-F1
#
_entry.id   AF-A0A2C9LPL7-F1
#
_cell.length_a   1.000
_cell.length_b   1.000
_cell.length_c   1.000
_cell.angle_alpha   90.00
_cell.angle_beta   90.00
_cell.angle_gamma   90.00
#
_symmetry.space_group_name_H-M   'P 1'
#
loop_
_entity.id
_entity.type
_entity.pdbx_description
1 polymer ?
#
loop_
_entity_poly.entity_id
_entity_poly.type
_entity_poly.pdbx_seq_one_letter_code
_entity_poly.pdbx_strand_id
1 'polypeptide(L)'
;MEVKSENYAMLSNFEVLGLLRDIQAGRGQKKPNKYQSNLATITYETIKCLENWPCSHHSAEGITQVMKALSKFKLTPAEKLQLINLRPSTAVEIQLV
;
A
#
# COMPACT_ATOMS: atom_id res chain seq x y z
N MET A 1 -3.02 -20.31 -16.79
CA MET A 1 -3.75 -19.17 -16.22
C MET A 1 -3.78 -18.09 -17.28
N GLU A 2 -4.92 -17.47 -17.53
CA GLU A 2 -5.04 -16.34 -18.47
C GLU A 2 -5.39 -15.07 -17.68
N VAL A 3 -4.77 -13.96 -18.06
CA VAL A 3 -4.99 -12.66 -17.42
C VAL A 3 -6.22 -12.01 -18.06
N LYS A 4 -7.26 -11.75 -17.26
CA LYS A 4 -8.48 -11.07 -17.72
C LYS A 4 -8.35 -9.54 -17.73
N SER A 5 -7.60 -8.99 -16.78
CA SER A 5 -7.41 -7.55 -16.64
C SER A 5 -6.07 -7.31 -15.97
N GLU A 6 -5.17 -6.62 -16.68
CA GLU A 6 -3.81 -6.36 -16.19
C GLU A 6 -3.82 -5.33 -15.06
N ASN A 7 -4.60 -4.25 -15.20
CA ASN A 7 -4.72 -3.16 -14.23
C ASN A 7 -6.13 -3.11 -13.65
N TYR A 8 -6.43 -4.02 -12.71
CA TYR A 8 -7.76 -4.10 -12.12
C TYR A 8 -8.03 -3.00 -11.09
N ALA A 9 -7.05 -2.71 -10.22
CA ALA A 9 -7.21 -1.74 -9.15
C ALA A 9 -5.86 -1.14 -8.74
N MET A 10 -5.91 0.09 -8.22
CA MET A 10 -4.78 0.70 -7.54
C MET A 10 -4.92 0.46 -6.04
N LEU A 11 -3.85 -0.01 -5.40
CA LEU A 11 -3.81 -0.31 -3.97
C LEU A 11 -2.84 0.65 -3.29
N SER A 12 -3.23 1.14 -2.12
CA SER A 12 -2.33 1.95 -1.29
C SER A 12 -1.28 1.10 -0.59
N ASN A 13 -0.13 1.68 -0.31
CA ASN A 13 0.95 1.01 0.43
C ASN A 13 0.48 0.56 1.82
N PHE A 14 -0.47 1.28 2.42
CA PHE A 14 -1.10 0.93 3.69
C PHE A 14 -1.94 -0.36 3.59
N GLU A 15 -2.80 -0.48 2.57
CA GLU A 15 -3.60 -1.68 2.34
C GLU A 15 -2.73 -2.90 2.04
N VAL A 16 -1.68 -2.70 1.23
CA VAL A 16 -0.70 -3.76 0.92
C VAL A 16 0.02 -4.21 2.19
N LEU A 17 0.47 -3.27 3.04
CA LEU A 17 1.11 -3.62 4.32
C LEU A 17 0.17 -4.41 5.23
N GLY A 18 -1.09 -3.97 5.37
CA GLY A 18 -2.10 -4.69 6.16
C GLY A 18 -2.32 -6.11 5.66
N LEU A 19 -2.47 -6.28 4.35
CA LEU A 19 -2.63 -7.59 3.71
C LEU A 19 -1.42 -8.50 3.94
N LEU A 20 -0.20 -7.98 3.78
CA LEU A 20 1.02 -8.76 4.00
C LEU A 20 1.18 -9.19 5.47
N ARG A 21 0.74 -8.35 6.42
CA ARG A 21 0.71 -8.69 7.85
C ARG A 21 -0.30 -9.78 8.15
N ASP A 22 -1.48 -9.74 7.55
CA ASP A 22 -2.49 -10.77 7.72
C ASP A 22 -2.01 -12.13 7.15
N ILE A 23 -1.34 -12.10 5.99
CA ILE A 23 -0.69 -13.27 5.40
C ILE A 23 0.39 -13.82 6.33
N GLN A 24 1.26 -12.95 6.89
CA GLN A 24 2.29 -13.35 7.86
C GLN A 24 1.70 -13.94 9.14
N ALA A 25 0.58 -13.40 9.62
CA ALA A 25 -0.15 -13.89 10.80
C ALA A 25 -0.92 -15.21 10.54
N GLY A 26 -0.85 -15.75 9.32
CA GLY A 26 -1.54 -16.99 8.93
C GLY A 26 -3.05 -16.84 8.78
N ARG A 27 -3.57 -15.60 8.76
CA ARG A 27 -4.99 -15.31 8.50
C ARG A 27 -5.22 -15.37 7.00
N GLY A 28 -5.72 -16.51 6.51
CA GLY A 28 -6.12 -16.69 5.10
C GLY A 28 -5.32 -17.71 4.30
N GLN A 29 -4.30 -18.38 4.87
CA GLN A 29 -3.60 -19.50 4.21
C GLN A 29 -3.69 -20.80 5.01
N LYS A 30 -4.05 -21.91 4.35
CA LYS A 30 -3.82 -23.26 4.86
C LYS A 30 -2.31 -23.48 4.93
N LYS A 31 -1.80 -23.87 6.12
CA LYS A 31 -0.40 -24.15 6.50
C LYS A 31 0.64 -24.07 5.37
N PRO A 32 1.71 -23.26 5.52
CA PRO A 32 2.67 -23.04 4.46
C PRO A 32 3.33 -24.36 4.05
N ASN A 33 3.17 -24.71 2.79
CA ASN A 33 3.84 -25.86 2.19
C ASN A 33 5.32 -25.51 2.03
N LYS A 34 6.25 -26.46 2.16
CA LYS A 34 7.72 -26.23 2.07
C LYS A 34 8.17 -25.49 0.79
N TYR A 35 7.31 -25.42 -0.23
CA TYR A 35 7.51 -24.73 -1.51
C TYR A 35 7.18 -23.23 -1.50
N GLN A 36 6.73 -22.65 -0.38
CA GLN A 36 6.44 -21.21 -0.24
C GLN A 36 7.61 -20.38 0.32
N SER A 37 8.85 -20.89 0.32
CA SER A 37 10.03 -20.15 0.77
C SER A 37 10.18 -18.80 0.06
N ASN A 38 9.95 -18.78 -1.26
CA ASN A 38 10.02 -17.54 -2.06
C ASN A 38 8.94 -16.54 -1.64
N LEU A 39 7.74 -17.02 -1.30
CA LEU A 39 6.65 -16.16 -0.83
C LEU A 39 6.99 -15.55 0.53
N ALA A 40 7.59 -16.32 1.43
CA ALA A 40 8.03 -15.83 2.74
C ALA A 40 9.11 -14.74 2.60
N THR A 41 10.10 -14.94 1.72
CA THR A 41 11.14 -13.93 1.45
C THR A 41 10.55 -12.65 0.89
N ILE A 42 9.72 -12.73 -0.16
CA ILE A 42 9.09 -11.55 -0.78
C ILE A 42 8.21 -10.81 0.24
N THR A 43 7.42 -11.54 1.03
CA THR A 43 6.56 -10.94 2.07
C THR A 43 7.40 -10.19 3.09
N TYR A 44 8.48 -10.81 3.58
CA TYR A 44 9.36 -10.20 4.58
C TYR A 44 10.09 -8.97 4.05
N GLU A 45 10.69 -9.06 2.85
CA GLU A 45 11.39 -7.93 2.22
C GLU A 45 10.43 -6.77 1.93
N THR A 46 9.23 -7.07 1.42
CA THR A 46 8.22 -6.04 1.10
C THR A 46 7.72 -5.35 2.36
N ILE A 47 7.43 -6.11 3.43
CA ILE A 47 7.06 -5.53 4.74
C ILE A 47 8.18 -4.62 5.23
N LYS A 48 9.44 -5.08 5.20
CA LYS A 48 10.59 -4.29 5.66
C LYS A 48 10.78 -3.01 4.84
N CYS A 49 10.59 -3.07 3.52
CA CYS A 49 10.63 -1.89 2.66
C CYS A 49 9.50 -0.90 3.00
N LEU A 50 8.27 -1.40 3.19
CA LEU A 50 7.10 -0.58 3.51
C LEU A 50 7.15 -0.02 4.93
N GLU A 51 7.75 -0.73 5.89
CA GLU A 51 7.98 -0.26 7.26
C GLU A 51 8.87 0.99 7.31
N ASN A 52 9.91 1.01 6.47
CA ASN A 52 10.84 2.13 6.36
C ASN A 52 10.22 3.35 5.67
N TRP A 53 9.09 3.19 4.97
CA TRP A 53 8.39 4.28 4.32
C TRP A 53 7.48 5.05 5.31
N PRO A 54 7.19 6.34 5.05
CA PRO A 54 6.31 7.15 5.89
C PRO A 54 4.85 6.63 5.93
N CYS A 55 4.51 5.66 5.07
CA CYS A 55 3.26 4.90 5.08
C CYS A 55 2.95 4.25 6.43
N SER A 56 3.96 3.83 7.19
CA SER A 56 3.78 3.13 8.48
C SER A 56 3.06 3.96 9.55
N HIS A 57 3.10 5.28 9.42
CA HIS A 57 2.47 6.21 10.36
C HIS A 57 1.07 6.65 9.91
N HIS A 58 0.55 6.10 8.80
CA HIS A 58 -0.82 6.35 8.39
C HIS A 58 -1.80 5.55 9.25
N SER A 59 -2.86 6.21 9.70
CA SER A 59 -4.07 5.56 10.23
C SER A 59 -5.12 5.49 9.13
N ALA A 60 -5.98 4.47 9.16
CA ALA A 60 -7.14 4.37 8.27
C ALA A 60 -8.03 5.64 8.33
N GLU A 61 -8.13 6.24 9.52
CA GLU A 61 -8.83 7.51 9.73
C GLU A 61 -8.13 8.66 9.01
N GLY A 62 -6.79 8.69 9.04
CA GLY A 62 -6.00 9.69 8.32
C GLY A 62 -6.18 9.60 6.81
N ILE A 63 -6.17 8.38 6.25
CA ILE A 63 -6.38 8.17 4.80
C ILE A 63 -7.77 8.66 4.38
N THR A 64 -8.82 8.34 5.14
CA THR A 64 -10.18 8.80 4.81
C THR A 64 -10.33 10.32 4.92
N GLN A 65 -9.68 10.95 5.90
CA GLN A 65 -9.65 12.41 6.02
C GLN A 65 -8.90 13.07 4.86
N VAL A 66 -7.73 12.55 4.48
CA VAL A 66 -6.95 13.03 3.32
C VAL A 66 -7.76 12.86 2.05
N MET A 67 -8.42 11.72 1.84
CA MET A 67 -9.25 11.49 0.66
C MET A 67 -10.43 12.48 0.56
N LYS A 68 -11.05 12.83 1.71
CA LYS A 68 -12.08 13.88 1.79
C LYS A 68 -11.53 15.30 1.58
N ALA A 69 -10.30 15.57 2.02
CA ALA A 69 -9.65 16.86 1.78
C ALA A 69 -9.28 17.01 0.30
N LEU A 70 -8.73 15.95 -0.30
CA LEU A 70 -8.32 15.89 -1.70
C LEU A 70 -9.49 15.84 -2.68
N SER A 71 -10.71 15.47 -2.24
CA SER A 71 -11.90 15.49 -3.10
C SER A 71 -12.29 16.90 -3.56
N LYS A 72 -11.85 17.93 -2.85
CA LYS A 72 -12.05 19.34 -3.22
C LYS A 72 -11.15 19.78 -4.38
N PHE A 73 -10.07 19.04 -4.63
CA PHE A 73 -9.10 19.33 -5.68
C PHE A 73 -9.31 18.39 -6.87
N LYS A 74 -9.16 18.89 -8.09
CA LYS A 74 -9.26 18.10 -9.33
C LYS A 74 -7.99 17.28 -9.58
N LEU A 75 -7.64 16.41 -8.63
CA LEU A 75 -6.50 15.50 -8.74
C LEU A 75 -6.92 14.16 -9.34
N THR A 76 -6.03 13.56 -10.12
CA THR A 76 -6.22 12.21 -10.67
C THR A 76 -6.17 11.15 -9.56
N PRO A 77 -6.74 9.95 -9.79
CA PRO A 77 -6.66 8.85 -8.82
C PRO A 77 -5.21 8.47 -8.47
N ALA A 78 -4.30 8.57 -9.46
CA ALA A 78 -2.89 8.28 -9.29
C ALA A 78 -2.17 9.32 -8.41
N GLU A 79 -2.41 10.61 -8.63
CA GLU A 79 -1.87 11.69 -7.79
C GLU A 79 -2.36 11.57 -6.34
N LYS A 80 -3.66 11.30 -6.16
CA LYS A 80 -4.23 11.07 -4.82
C LYS A 80 -3.55 9.90 -4.12
N LEU A 81 -3.29 8.81 -4.84
CA LEU A 81 -2.60 7.65 -4.29
C LEU A 81 -1.14 7.95 -3.96
N GLN A 82 -0.43 8.68 -4.82
CA GLN A 82 0.95 9.10 -4.57
C GLN A 82 1.06 10.01 -3.36
N LEU A 83 0.16 10.97 -3.19
CA LEU A 83 0.11 11.83 -1.99
C LEU A 83 -0.12 11.01 -0.71
N ILE A 84 -1.04 10.04 -0.75
CA ILE A 84 -1.31 9.14 0.38
C ILE A 84 -0.08 8.29 0.71
N ASN A 85 0.61 7.76 -0.31
CA ASN A 85 1.77 6.89 -0.12
C ASN A 85 3.04 7.65 0.32
N LEU A 86 3.29 8.84 -0.21
CA LEU A 86 4.52 9.60 0.08
C LEU A 86 4.42 10.39 1.39
N ARG A 87 3.22 10.79 1.81
CA ARG A 87 3.01 11.69 2.96
C ARG A 87 3.99 12.88 2.91
N PRO A 88 3.89 13.73 1.88
CA PRO A 88 4.81 14.84 1.70
C PRO A 88 4.79 15.74 2.94
N SER A 89 5.98 16.05 3.47
CA SER A 89 6.14 16.96 4.62
C SER A 89 6.51 18.37 4.17
N THR A 90 6.94 18.51 2.92
CA THR A 90 7.35 19.78 2.30
C THR A 90 6.51 20.09 1.07
N ALA A 91 6.36 21.39 0.76
CA ALA A 91 5.63 21.84 -0.42
C ALA A 91 6.28 21.39 -1.74
N VAL A 92 7.61 21.20 -1.74
CA VAL A 92 8.37 20.73 -2.91
C VAL A 92 7.97 19.30 -3.26
N GLU A 93 7.79 18.43 -2.26
CA GLU A 93 7.34 17.05 -2.49
C GLU A 93 5.92 17.00 -3.07
N ILE A 94 5.05 17.95 -2.73
CA ILE A 94 3.71 18.06 -3.31
C ILE A 94 3.77 18.48 -4.79
N GLN A 95 4.73 19.33 -5.16
CA GLN A 95 4.89 19.78 -6.56
C GLN A 95 5.49 18.72 -7.49
N LEU A 96 6.14 17.70 -6.91
CA LEU A 96 6.76 16.58 -7.63
C LEU A 96 5.77 15.43 -7.92
N VAL A 97 4.56 15.50 -7.36
CA VAL A 97 3.45 14.55 -7.59
C VAL A 97 2.55 15.08 -8.69
#